data_AF-A0A521YWD8-F1
#
_entry.id   AF-A0A521YWD8-F1
#
_cell.length_a   1.000
_cell.length_b   1.000
_cell.length_c   1.000
_cell.angle_alpha   90.00
_cell.angle_beta   90.00
_cell.angle_gamma   90.00
#
_symmetry.space_group_name_H-M   'P 1'
#
loop_
_entity.id
_entity.type
_entity.pdbx_description
1 polymer ?
#
loop_
_entity_poly.entity_id
_entity_poly.type
_entity_poly.pdbx_seq_one_letter_code
_entity_poly.pdbx_strand_id
1 'polypeptide(L)'
;MEDPLKLCADLNAIFRRQSGGWLDRETLHRVRALCQAAAEAAGDLQCRLELGTIERWAAQLHSHRDPRVDVLREQVLLSLERVERRSRA
;
A
#
# COMPACT_ATOMS: atom_id res chain seq x y z
N MET A 1 0.45 -13.37 14.79
CA MET A 1 -0.42 -12.22 14.48
C MET A 1 0.51 -11.12 14.02
N GLU A 2 0.50 -10.79 12.74
CA GLU A 2 1.36 -9.72 12.21
C GLU A 2 0.79 -8.36 12.62
N ASP A 3 1.68 -7.46 13.02
CA ASP A 3 1.31 -6.14 13.49
C ASP A 3 0.96 -5.25 12.27
N PRO A 4 -0.23 -4.64 12.22
CA PRO A 4 -0.65 -3.81 11.08
C PRO A 4 0.31 -2.64 10.84
N LEU A 5 0.99 -2.12 11.87
CA LEU A 5 1.98 -1.06 11.72
C LEU A 5 3.23 -1.54 11.00
N LYS A 6 3.66 -2.78 11.29
CA LYS A 6 4.80 -3.39 10.60
C LYS A 6 4.49 -3.60 9.12
N LEU A 7 3.28 -4.04 8.81
CA LEU A 7 2.79 -4.24 7.44
C LEU A 7 2.70 -2.91 6.67
N CYS A 8 2.22 -1.83 7.32
CA CYS A 8 2.23 -0.50 6.73
C CYS A 8 3.66 0.02 6.50
N ALA A 9 4.59 -0.21 7.42
CA ALA A 9 5.98 0.18 7.27
C ALA A 9 6.68 -0.55 6.11
N ASP A 10 6.43 -1.86 5.94
CA ASP A 10 6.90 -2.66 4.81
C ASP A 10 6.34 -2.12 3.47
N LEU A 11 5.04 -1.81 3.42
CA LEU A 11 4.43 -1.17 2.24
C LEU A 11 5.08 0.18 1.94
N ASN A 12 5.26 1.04 2.94
CA ASN A 12 5.88 2.35 2.80
C ASN A 12 7.32 2.25 2.25
N ALA A 13 8.09 1.27 2.75
CA ALA A 13 9.44 1.00 2.26
C ALA A 13 9.46 0.59 0.77
N ILE A 14 8.51 -0.23 0.32
CA ILE A 14 8.36 -0.63 -1.09
C ILE A 14 8.09 0.60 -1.97
N PHE A 15 7.10 1.42 -1.61
CA PHE A 15 6.72 2.60 -2.39
C PHE A 15 7.76 3.73 -2.32
N ARG A 16 8.54 3.86 -1.24
CA ARG A 16 9.63 4.85 -1.15
C ARG A 16 10.87 4.45 -1.94
N ARG A 17 11.23 3.17 -1.98
CA ARG A 17 12.39 2.68 -2.74
C ARG A 17 12.16 2.61 -4.25
N GLN A 18 10.91 2.54 -4.68
CA GLN A 18 10.57 2.55 -6.11
C GLN A 18 10.90 3.91 -6.74
N SER A 19 11.82 3.87 -7.71
CA SER A 19 12.16 4.94 -8.64
C SER A 19 12.38 4.29 -10.01
N GLY A 20 11.67 4.71 -11.05
CA GLY A 20 11.78 4.09 -12.38
C GLY A 20 10.66 3.09 -12.65
N GLY A 21 10.93 1.88 -13.15
CA GLY A 21 9.92 0.86 -13.52
C GLY A 21 9.00 0.47 -12.36
N TRP A 22 7.96 1.28 -12.14
CA TRP A 22 7.11 1.44 -10.95
C TRP A 22 6.59 0.21 -10.21
N LEU A 23 6.48 -0.97 -10.81
CA LEU A 23 6.20 -2.19 -10.06
C LEU A 23 6.36 -3.42 -10.96
N ASP A 24 7.32 -4.30 -10.64
CA ASP A 24 7.37 -5.64 -11.22
C ASP A 24 6.25 -6.52 -10.66
N ARG A 25 5.89 -7.57 -11.39
CA ARG A 25 4.83 -8.53 -11.01
C ARG A 25 5.06 -9.13 -9.63
N GLU A 26 6.30 -9.42 -9.27
CA GLU A 26 6.66 -9.95 -7.95
C GLU A 26 6.38 -8.93 -6.84
N THR A 27 6.77 -7.67 -7.04
CA THR A 27 6.48 -6.59 -6.09
C THR A 27 4.97 -6.38 -5.94
N LEU A 28 4.20 -6.49 -7.03
CA LEU A 28 2.73 -6.38 -6.96
C LEU A 28 2.13 -7.49 -6.11
N HIS A 29 2.56 -8.74 -6.32
CA HIS A 29 2.11 -9.87 -5.50
C HIS A 29 2.44 -9.66 -4.01
N ARG A 30 3.63 -9.14 -3.70
CA ARG A 30 4.03 -8.83 -2.33
C ARG A 30 3.17 -7.72 -1.71
N VAL A 31 2.89 -6.64 -2.44
CA VAL A 31 2.02 -5.55 -1.98
C VAL A 31 0.60 -6.08 -1.71
N ARG A 32 0.04 -6.93 -2.57
CA ARG A 32 -1.28 -7.55 -2.35
C ARG A 32 -1.31 -8.37 -1.07
N ALA A 33 -0.33 -9.25 -0.88
CA ALA A 33 -0.23 -10.08 0.32
C ALA A 33 -0.16 -9.23 1.60
N LEU A 34 0.64 -8.16 1.59
CA LEU A 34 0.77 -7.23 2.72
C LEU A 34 -0.54 -6.47 2.98
N CYS A 35 -1.22 -5.99 1.94
CA CYS A 35 -2.51 -5.30 2.09
C CYS A 35 -3.59 -6.23 2.67
N GLN A 36 -3.62 -7.48 2.21
CA GLN A 36 -4.56 -8.48 2.70
C GLN A 36 -4.29 -8.84 4.17
N ALA A 37 -3.03 -9.13 4.52
CA ALA A 37 -2.64 -9.40 5.90
C ALA A 37 -2.95 -8.21 6.82
N ALA A 38 -2.70 -6.98 6.37
CA ALA A 38 -2.99 -5.78 7.13
C ALA A 38 -4.50 -5.55 7.28
N ALA A 39 -5.30 -5.89 6.27
CA ALA A 39 -6.75 -5.76 6.32
C ALA A 39 -7.37 -6.78 7.28
N GLU A 40 -6.86 -8.02 7.30
CA GLU A 40 -7.29 -9.04 8.26
C GLU A 40 -6.90 -8.67 9.70
N ALA A 41 -5.69 -8.14 9.90
CA ALA A 41 -5.22 -7.67 11.20
C ALA A 41 -5.92 -6.37 11.66
N ALA A 42 -6.40 -5.54 10.72
CA ALA A 42 -7.14 -4.33 11.03
C ALA A 42 -8.54 -4.67 11.57
N GLY A 43 -8.82 -4.23 12.80
CA GLY A 43 -10.16 -4.28 13.39
C GLY A 43 -11.11 -3.18 12.88
N ASP A 44 -10.59 -2.18 12.17
CA ASP A 44 -11.33 -1.01 11.69
C ASP A 44 -11.70 -1.12 10.21
N LEU A 45 -12.98 -0.90 9.88
CA LEU A 45 -13.51 -0.99 8.52
C LEU A 45 -12.85 0.04 7.58
N GLN A 46 -12.54 1.24 8.07
CA GLN A 46 -11.90 2.27 7.25
C GLN A 46 -10.47 1.89 6.88
N CYS A 47 -9.70 1.34 7.83
CA CYS A 47 -8.36 0.80 7.54
C CYS A 47 -8.41 -0.26 6.44
N ARG A 48 -9.39 -1.18 6.48
CA ARG A 48 -9.59 -2.19 5.43
C ARG A 48 -9.89 -1.56 4.06
N LEU A 49 -10.73 -0.53 4.03
CA LEU A 49 -11.07 0.19 2.79
C LEU A 49 -9.87 0.94 2.20
N GLU A 50 -9.04 1.58 3.04
CA GLU A 50 -7.82 2.25 2.59
C GLU A 50 -6.80 1.24 2.05
N LEU A 51 -6.62 0.09 2.71
CA LEU A 51 -5.73 -0.97 2.24
C LEU A 51 -6.19 -1.57 0.91
N GLY A 52 -7.49 -1.82 0.73
CA GLY A 52 -8.05 -2.24 -0.56
C GLY A 52 -7.94 -1.17 -1.65
N THR A 53 -7.81 0.11 -1.28
CA THR A 53 -7.55 1.20 -2.21
C THR A 53 -6.08 1.24 -2.63
N ILE A 54 -5.16 1.06 -1.68
CA ILE A 54 -3.71 0.91 -1.94
C ILE A 54 -3.44 -0.27 -2.88
N GLU A 55 -4.13 -1.40 -2.68
CA GLU A 55 -4.01 -2.57 -3.57
C GLU A 55 -4.40 -2.24 -5.03
N ARG A 56 -5.51 -1.51 -5.20
CA ARG A 56 -5.98 -1.07 -6.52
C ARG A 56 -5.02 -0.08 -7.17
N TRP A 57 -4.44 0.83 -6.40
CA TRP A 57 -3.41 1.75 -6.89
C TRP A 57 -2.14 1.02 -7.29
N ALA A 58 -1.70 0.03 -6.51
CA ALA A 58 -0.54 -0.81 -6.87
C ALA A 58 -0.74 -1.56 -8.18
N ALA A 59 -1.94 -2.08 -8.43
CA ALA A 59 -2.29 -2.73 -9.69
C ALA A 59 -2.26 -1.75 -10.88
N GLN A 60 -2.68 -0.49 -10.66
CA GLN A 60 -2.60 0.57 -11.67
C GLN A 60 -1.14 0.98 -11.95
N LEU A 61 -0.31 1.09 -10.90
CA LEU A 61 1.12 1.39 -11.02
C LEU A 61 1.86 0.32 -11.86
N HIS A 62 1.56 -0.97 -11.64
CA HIS A 62 2.11 -2.08 -12.44
C HIS A 62 1.67 -2.04 -13.91
N SER A 63 0.48 -1.50 -14.21
CA SER A 63 -0.01 -1.46 -15.60
C SER A 63 0.71 -0.44 -16.49
N HIS A 64 1.62 0.39 -15.96
CA HIS A 64 2.53 1.31 -16.67
C HIS A 64 1.91 2.13 -17.81
N ARG A 65 0.64 2.51 -17.70
CA ARG A 65 -0.04 3.26 -18.77
C ARG A 65 -0.37 4.71 -18.44
N ASP A 66 -0.06 5.18 -17.24
CA ASP A 66 -0.49 6.51 -16.79
C ASP A 66 0.69 7.41 -16.41
N PRO A 67 0.83 8.61 -17.00
CA PRO A 67 1.83 9.60 -16.59
C PRO A 67 1.63 10.13 -15.17
N ARG A 68 0.51 9.79 -14.50
CA ARG A 68 0.21 10.16 -13.10
C ARG A 68 0.75 9.17 -12.08
N VAL A 69 1.70 8.34 -12.49
CA VAL A 69 2.30 7.30 -11.64
C VAL A 69 2.93 7.88 -10.36
N ASP A 70 3.54 9.08 -10.46
CA ASP A 70 4.04 9.84 -9.30
C ASP A 70 2.92 10.29 -8.36
N VAL A 71 1.79 10.75 -8.91
CA VAL A 71 0.61 11.18 -8.14
C VAL A 71 -0.03 9.99 -7.42
N LEU A 72 -0.12 8.84 -8.08
CA LEU A 72 -0.62 7.60 -7.46
C LEU A 72 0.30 7.12 -6.33
N ARG A 73 1.62 7.20 -6.52
CA ARG A 73 2.59 6.90 -5.45
C ARG A 73 2.41 7.83 -4.26
N GLU A 74 2.26 9.13 -4.48
CA GLU A 74 2.06 10.08 -3.40
C GLU A 74 0.75 9.80 -2.64
N GLN A 75 -0.35 9.49 -3.35
CA GLN A 75 -1.61 9.09 -2.73
C GLN A 75 -1.48 7.83 -1.89
N VAL A 76 -0.76 6.82 -2.37
CA VAL A 76 -0.47 5.59 -1.62
C VAL A 76 0.26 5.92 -0.31
N LEU A 77 1.31 6.74 -0.36
CA LEU A 77 2.09 7.11 0.82
C LEU A 77 1.25 7.89 1.84
N LEU A 78 0.40 8.81 1.38
CA LEU A 78 -0.51 9.56 2.24
C LEU A 78 -1.57 8.66 2.92
N SER A 79 -2.13 7.69 2.20
CA SER A 79 -3.06 6.74 2.79
C SER A 79 -2.38 5.80 3.79
N LEU A 80 -1.15 5.34 3.51
CA LEU A 80 -0.38 4.56 4.48
C LEU A 80 -0.15 5.34 5.78
N GLU A 81 0.21 6.62 5.69
CA GLU A 81 0.39 7.47 6.87
C GLU A 81 -0.91 7.61 7.70
N ARG A 82 -2.07 7.69 7.05
CA ARG A 82 -3.38 7.74 7.72
C ARG A 82 -3.70 6.44 8.44
N VAL A 83 -3.46 5.30 7.80
CA VAL A 83 -3.66 3.97 8.38
C VAL A 83 -2.71 3.75 9.57
N GLU A 84 -1.44 4.19 9.45
CA GLU A 84 -0.47 4.13 10.55
C GLU A 84 -0.90 4.97 11.75
N ARG A 85 -1.34 6.23 11.54
CA ARG A 85 -1.83 7.09 12.63
C ARG A 85 -3.03 6.47 13.35
N ARG A 86 -3.96 5.88 12.59
CA ARG A 86 -5.18 5.28 13.15
C ARG A 86 -4.90 3.97 13.88
N SER A 87 -3.95 3.18 13.41
CA SER A 87 -3.57 1.91 14.05
C SER A 87 -2.74 2.12 15.33
N ARG A 88 -2.23 3.34 15.58
CA ARG A 88 -1.56 3.73 16.83
C ARG A 88 -2.50 4.35 17.87
N ALA A 89 -3.70 4.76 17.47
CA ALA A 89 -4.69 5.44 18.32
C ALA A 89 -5.63 4.43 18.97
#